data_AF-A0A951E2J7-F1
#
_entry.id   AF-A0A951E2J7-F1
#
_cell.length_a   1.000
_cell.length_b   1.000
_cell.length_c   1.000
_cell.angle_alpha   90.00
_cell.angle_beta   90.00
_cell.angle_gamma   90.00
#
_symmetry.space_group_name_H-M   'P 1'
#
loop_
_entity.id
_entity.type
_entity.pdbx_description
1 polymer ?
#
loop_
_entity_poly.entity_id
_entity_poly.type
_entity_poly.pdbx_seq_one_letter_code
_entity_poly.pdbx_strand_id
1 'polypeptide(L)'
;MIWLFLAQATSKSPDEIEDIRPPILGPPAFWVVVLLAILLAFAILAYILWPNPKPRVVRPPLPKEIARSRLEKAKARISLASSYEFSVEVSDILRSFIEQQFGIKAVHQTTIEFLAEASQTSHFDLAHQEKLRHFLDSCDAIKFARVAAGQAESENLFEQASAFVEEVK
;
A
#
# COMPACT_ATOMS: atom_id res chain seq x y z
N MET A 1 55.57 -80.43 40.72
CA MET A 1 56.24 -80.41 39.40
C MET A 1 55.96 -79.06 38.77
N ILE A 2 56.62 -77.97 39.20
CA ILE A 2 57.91 -77.49 38.67
C ILE A 2 57.97 -77.63 37.15
N TRP A 3 57.84 -76.53 36.43
CA TRP A 3 58.77 -76.10 35.39
C TRP A 3 58.73 -74.57 35.27
N LEU A 4 59.84 -73.92 35.63
CA LEU A 4 60.21 -72.59 35.17
C LEU A 4 60.30 -72.62 33.64
N PHE A 5 59.77 -71.62 32.96
CA PHE A 5 60.23 -71.30 31.61
C PHE A 5 60.57 -69.83 31.50
N LEU A 6 61.81 -69.61 31.08
CA LEU A 6 62.54 -68.35 31.05
C LEU A 6 61.88 -67.32 30.13
N ALA A 7 62.03 -66.07 30.54
CA ALA A 7 61.93 -64.90 29.68
C ALA A 7 62.88 -65.06 28.46
N GLN A 8 62.31 -65.05 27.27
CA GLN A 8 63.04 -64.68 26.07
C GLN A 8 62.71 -63.22 25.77
N ALA A 9 63.60 -62.32 26.18
CA ALA A 9 63.62 -60.96 25.68
C ALA A 9 64.09 -61.01 24.23
N THR A 10 63.16 -60.90 23.28
CA THR A 10 63.51 -60.71 21.87
C THR A 10 63.98 -59.27 21.68
N SER A 11 65.29 -59.09 21.54
CA SER A 11 65.90 -57.81 21.20
C SER A 11 65.43 -57.34 19.82
N LYS A 12 64.82 -56.15 19.75
CA LYS A 12 64.38 -55.49 18.52
C LYS A 12 65.60 -54.87 17.81
N SER A 13 65.85 -55.25 16.56
CA SER A 13 67.01 -54.84 15.75
C SER A 13 66.93 -53.37 15.29
N PRO A 14 68.07 -52.71 14.93
CA PRO A 14 68.15 -51.26 14.74
C PRO A 14 67.59 -50.69 13.42
N ASP A 15 67.03 -51.53 12.55
CA ASP A 15 66.58 -51.15 11.18
C ASP A 15 65.06 -51.09 11.02
N GLU A 16 64.29 -50.97 12.09
CA GLU A 16 62.84 -50.80 12.00
C GLU A 16 62.49 -49.32 11.79
N ILE A 17 62.60 -48.86 10.54
CA ILE A 17 62.07 -47.58 10.12
C ILE A 17 60.54 -47.66 10.23
N GLU A 18 59.96 -46.91 11.16
CA GLU A 18 58.51 -46.77 11.27
C GLU A 18 57.95 -46.18 9.96
N ASP A 19 57.09 -46.97 9.31
CA ASP A 19 56.38 -46.61 8.09
C ASP A 19 55.48 -45.39 8.35
N ILE A 20 55.82 -44.24 7.76
CA ILE A 20 55.06 -43.01 7.89
C ILE A 20 53.79 -43.15 7.06
N ARG A 21 52.65 -43.33 7.74
CA ARG A 21 51.33 -43.36 7.09
C ARG A 21 51.18 -42.17 6.12
N PRO A 22 50.75 -42.40 4.86
CA PRO A 22 50.59 -41.32 3.90
C PRO A 22 49.56 -40.30 4.39
N PRO A 23 49.74 -39.01 4.07
CA PRO A 23 48.84 -37.95 4.54
C PRO A 23 47.43 -38.19 4.00
N ILE A 24 46.45 -38.29 4.91
CA ILE A 24 45.03 -38.32 4.57
C ILE A 24 44.65 -36.99 3.93
N LEU A 25 44.58 -36.97 2.60
CA LEU A 25 44.23 -35.79 1.82
C LEU A 25 42.69 -35.66 1.80
N GLY A 26 42.16 -34.86 2.74
CA GLY A 26 40.77 -34.40 2.74
C GLY A 26 39.82 -35.14 3.69
N PRO A 27 38.70 -34.50 4.07
CA PRO A 27 37.67 -35.15 4.88
C PRO A 27 37.13 -36.38 4.13
N PRO A 28 36.84 -37.51 4.82
CA PRO A 28 36.32 -38.69 4.14
C PRO A 28 35.03 -38.33 3.42
N ALA A 29 34.86 -38.87 2.20
CA ALA A 29 33.79 -38.50 1.27
C ALA A 29 32.38 -38.46 1.91
N PHE A 30 32.15 -39.28 2.94
CA PHE A 30 30.95 -39.25 3.77
C PHE A 30 30.63 -37.87 4.36
N TRP A 31 31.61 -37.15 4.94
CA TRP A 31 31.37 -35.82 5.52
C TRP A 31 31.06 -34.77 4.46
N VAL A 32 31.62 -34.91 3.25
CA VAL A 32 31.30 -34.03 2.12
C VAL A 32 29.85 -34.24 1.70
N VAL A 33 29.40 -35.49 1.63
CA VAL A 33 27.99 -35.82 1.31
C VAL A 33 27.04 -35.31 2.39
N VAL A 34 27.38 -35.48 3.68
CA VAL A 34 26.58 -34.96 4.81
C VAL A 34 26.47 -33.44 4.74
N LEU A 35 27.57 -32.74 4.47
CA LEU A 35 27.58 -31.28 4.37
C LEU A 35 26.71 -30.79 3.20
N LEU A 36 26.80 -31.44 2.03
CA LEU A 36 25.93 -31.13 0.88
C LEU A 36 24.45 -31.39 1.18
N ALA A 37 24.12 -32.47 1.89
CA ALA A 37 22.76 -32.78 2.29
C ALA A 37 22.19 -31.72 3.24
N ILE A 38 22.99 -31.26 4.20
CA ILE A 38 22.61 -30.18 5.13
C ILE A 38 22.38 -28.87 4.37
N LEU A 39 23.29 -28.48 3.48
CA LEU A 39 23.14 -27.27 2.67
C LEU A 39 21.89 -27.31 1.80
N LEU A 40 21.61 -28.46 1.18
CA LEU A 40 20.40 -28.65 0.38
C LEU A 40 19.14 -28.54 1.23
N ALA A 41 19.12 -29.15 2.42
CA ALA A 41 17.99 -29.05 3.35
C ALA A 41 17.75 -27.59 3.79
N PHE A 42 18.81 -26.84 4.09
CA PHE A 42 18.70 -25.41 4.41
C PHE A 42 18.21 -24.58 3.23
N ALA A 43 18.67 -24.86 2.01
CA ALA A 43 18.21 -24.16 0.81
C ALA A 43 16.72 -24.42 0.54
N ILE A 44 16.27 -25.67 0.70
CA ILE A 44 14.84 -26.04 0.58
C ILE A 44 14.02 -25.37 1.66
N LEU A 45 14.49 -25.40 2.92
CA LEU A 45 13.78 -24.77 4.04
C LEU A 45 13.69 -23.26 3.84
N ALA A 46 14.77 -22.60 3.41
CA ALA A 46 14.78 -21.18 3.09
C ALA A 46 13.82 -20.85 1.93
N TYR A 47 13.74 -21.70 0.91
CA TYR A 47 12.81 -21.54 -0.21
C TYR A 47 11.35 -21.68 0.22
N ILE A 48 11.02 -22.67 1.06
CA ILE A 48 9.66 -22.89 1.59
C ILE A 48 9.24 -21.78 2.55
N LEU A 49 10.16 -21.32 3.40
CA LEU A 49 9.92 -20.24 4.35
C LEU A 49 10.03 -18.87 3.72
N TRP A 50 10.47 -18.76 2.45
CA TRP A 50 10.52 -17.49 1.76
C TRP A 50 9.09 -16.99 1.57
N PRO A 51 8.69 -15.87 2.20
CA PRO A 51 7.37 -15.33 1.97
C PRO A 51 7.30 -14.97 0.48
N ASN A 52 6.36 -15.56 -0.25
CA ASN A 52 5.99 -15.06 -1.57
C ASN A 52 5.11 -13.82 -1.33
N PRO A 53 5.62 -12.58 -1.53
CA PRO A 53 4.75 -11.43 -1.54
C PRO A 53 3.82 -11.60 -2.74
N LYS A 54 2.61 -12.10 -2.50
CA LYS A 54 1.56 -12.02 -3.52
C LYS A 54 1.37 -10.53 -3.80
N PRO A 55 1.38 -10.09 -5.08
CA PRO A 55 0.99 -8.74 -5.40
C PRO A 55 -0.39 -8.52 -4.78
N ARG A 56 -0.49 -7.60 -3.82
CA ARG A 56 -1.81 -7.16 -3.36
C ARG A 56 -2.48 -6.58 -4.58
N VAL A 57 -3.51 -7.25 -5.08
CA VAL A 57 -4.41 -6.67 -6.08
C VAL A 57 -5.10 -5.52 -5.35
N VAL A 58 -4.50 -4.33 -5.41
CA VAL A 58 -5.11 -3.10 -4.94
C VAL A 58 -6.27 -2.88 -5.89
N ARG A 59 -7.51 -3.17 -5.44
CA ARG A 59 -8.68 -2.73 -6.18
C ARG A 59 -8.55 -1.22 -6.37
N PRO A 60 -8.76 -0.69 -7.58
CA PRO A 60 -8.78 0.77 -7.74
C PRO A 60 -9.81 1.32 -6.74
N PRO A 61 -9.43 2.31 -5.92
CA PRO A 61 -10.35 2.86 -4.93
C PRO A 61 -11.58 3.42 -5.64
N LEU A 62 -12.75 3.20 -5.06
CA LEU A 62 -14.00 3.70 -5.65
C LEU A 62 -13.94 5.23 -5.69
N PRO A 63 -14.48 5.90 -6.73
CA PRO A 63 -14.51 7.37 -6.80
C PRO A 63 -15.06 8.01 -5.52
N LYS A 64 -16.09 7.41 -4.92
CA LYS A 64 -16.67 7.80 -3.63
C LYS A 64 -15.67 7.74 -2.47
N GLU A 65 -14.84 6.70 -2.39
CA GLU A 65 -13.81 6.56 -1.35
C GLU A 65 -12.72 7.61 -1.50
N ILE A 66 -12.32 7.92 -2.74
CA ILE A 66 -11.36 8.98 -3.05
C ILE A 66 -11.95 10.34 -2.63
N ALA A 67 -13.18 10.63 -3.02
CA ALA A 67 -13.88 11.87 -2.68
C ALA A 67 -13.98 12.05 -1.16
N ARG A 68 -14.45 11.01 -0.44
CA ARG A 68 -14.52 11.02 1.02
C ARG A 68 -13.15 11.27 1.65
N SER A 69 -12.11 10.56 1.22
CA SER A 69 -10.76 10.74 1.75
C SER A 69 -10.22 12.16 1.51
N ARG A 70 -10.52 12.76 0.35
CA ARG A 70 -10.11 14.13 0.04
C ARG A 70 -10.91 15.16 0.86
N LEU A 71 -12.21 14.96 1.03
CA LEU A 71 -13.06 15.82 1.88
C LEU A 71 -12.58 15.79 3.34
N GLU A 72 -12.30 14.61 3.90
CA GLU A 72 -11.76 14.50 5.27
C GLU A 72 -10.44 15.24 5.46
N LYS A 73 -9.56 15.23 4.46
CA LYS A 73 -8.33 16.04 4.48
C LYS A 73 -8.62 17.53 4.38
N ALA A 74 -9.56 17.93 3.53
CA ALA A 74 -9.98 19.32 3.40
C ALA A 74 -10.59 19.84 4.71
N LYS A 75 -11.32 19.01 5.46
CA LYS A 75 -11.93 19.39 6.76
C LYS A 75 -10.93 20.03 7.73
N ALA A 76 -9.71 19.49 7.81
CA ALA A 76 -8.65 20.03 8.67
C ALA A 76 -8.18 21.43 8.25
N ARG A 77 -8.46 21.85 7.01
CA ARG A 77 -8.11 23.15 6.46
C ARG A 77 -9.18 24.23 6.64
N ILE A 78 -10.37 23.91 7.16
CA ILE A 78 -11.47 24.87 7.29
C ILE A 78 -11.05 26.12 8.09
N SER A 79 -10.29 25.95 9.17
CA SER A 79 -9.80 27.06 10.00
C SER A 79 -8.43 27.62 9.57
N LEU A 80 -7.76 26.97 8.61
CA LEU A 80 -6.39 27.31 8.19
C LEU A 80 -6.36 28.02 6.84
N ALA A 81 -7.28 27.69 5.95
CA ALA A 81 -7.38 28.24 4.60
C ALA A 81 -8.35 29.42 4.57
N SER A 82 -8.18 30.32 3.60
CA SER A 82 -9.23 31.28 3.31
C SER A 82 -10.48 30.57 2.79
N SER A 83 -11.68 31.11 3.05
CA SER A 83 -12.93 30.55 2.52
C SER A 83 -12.93 30.46 1.00
N TYR A 84 -12.21 31.38 0.33
CA TYR A 84 -11.94 31.32 -1.10
C TYR A 84 -11.20 30.04 -1.49
N GLU A 85 -10.00 29.80 -0.95
CA GLU A 85 -9.20 28.61 -1.26
C GLU A 85 -9.94 27.32 -0.92
N PHE A 86 -10.65 27.31 0.20
CA PHE A 86 -11.45 26.18 0.63
C PHE A 86 -12.60 25.90 -0.37
N SER A 87 -13.30 26.94 -0.82
CA SER A 87 -14.35 26.80 -1.83
C SER A 87 -13.84 26.30 -3.17
N VAL A 88 -12.60 26.64 -3.56
CA VAL A 88 -11.97 26.09 -4.76
C VAL A 88 -11.70 24.61 -4.56
N GLU A 89 -11.05 24.24 -3.47
CA GLU A 89 -10.67 22.85 -3.18
C GLU A 89 -11.87 21.90 -3.10
N VAL A 90 -12.90 22.24 -2.32
CA VAL A 90 -14.08 21.37 -2.15
C VAL A 90 -14.89 21.25 -3.44
N SER A 91 -14.97 22.33 -4.21
CA SER A 91 -15.65 22.32 -5.51
C SER A 91 -14.91 21.45 -6.53
N ASP A 92 -13.57 21.46 -6.53
CA ASP A 92 -12.76 20.58 -7.37
C ASP A 92 -12.89 19.11 -6.96
N ILE A 93 -12.97 18.82 -5.66
CA ILE A 93 -13.22 17.47 -5.15
C ILE A 93 -14.57 16.95 -5.66
N LEU A 94 -15.63 17.75 -5.53
CA LEU A 94 -16.98 17.33 -5.94
C LEU A 94 -17.10 17.17 -7.46
N ARG A 95 -16.54 18.10 -8.24
CA ARG A 95 -16.50 17.97 -9.72
C ARG A 95 -15.73 16.72 -10.14
N SER A 96 -14.56 16.47 -9.54
CA SER A 96 -13.75 15.27 -9.83
C SER A 96 -14.50 13.98 -9.49
N PHE A 97 -15.21 13.97 -8.36
CA PHE A 97 -16.04 12.83 -7.95
C PHE A 97 -17.12 12.53 -8.98
N ILE A 98 -17.88 13.55 -9.38
CA ILE A 98 -18.99 13.41 -10.33
C ILE A 98 -18.48 12.96 -11.70
N GLU A 99 -17.36 13.50 -12.15
CA GLU A 99 -16.75 13.11 -13.42
C GLU A 99 -16.28 11.65 -13.42
N GLN A 100 -15.63 11.21 -12.34
CA GLN A 100 -15.15 9.83 -12.23
C GLN A 100 -16.29 8.83 -12.03
N GLN A 101 -17.35 9.20 -11.31
CA GLN A 101 -18.46 8.31 -10.99
C GLN A 101 -19.50 8.22 -12.12
N PHE A 102 -19.80 9.33 -12.79
CA PHE A 102 -20.91 9.43 -13.76
C PHE A 102 -20.46 9.76 -15.18
N GLY A 103 -19.18 10.05 -15.41
CA GLY A 103 -18.66 10.40 -16.74
C GLY A 103 -19.08 11.79 -17.23
N ILE A 104 -19.63 12.63 -16.36
CA ILE A 104 -20.04 14.01 -16.67
C ILE A 104 -18.80 14.91 -16.62
N LYS A 105 -18.55 15.72 -17.66
CA LYS A 105 -17.31 16.51 -17.77
C LYS A 105 -17.26 17.74 -16.86
N ALA A 106 -17.30 17.52 -15.54
CA ALA A 106 -17.45 18.58 -14.56
C ALA A 106 -16.20 19.46 -14.40
N VAL A 107 -14.99 18.91 -14.47
CA VAL A 107 -13.74 19.65 -14.16
C VAL A 107 -13.39 20.68 -15.23
N HIS A 108 -13.72 20.39 -16.49
CA HIS A 108 -13.35 21.22 -17.64
C HIS A 108 -14.46 22.12 -18.16
N GLN A 109 -15.57 22.20 -17.43
CA GLN A 109 -16.75 22.97 -17.79
C GLN A 109 -17.00 24.11 -16.82
N THR A 110 -17.69 25.14 -17.32
CA THR A 110 -18.26 26.17 -16.44
C THR A 110 -19.38 25.58 -15.57
N THR A 111 -19.69 26.22 -14.44
CA THR A 111 -20.81 25.80 -13.57
C THR A 111 -22.13 25.65 -14.34
N ILE A 112 -22.40 26.55 -15.29
CA ILE A 112 -23.63 26.54 -16.09
C ILE A 112 -23.68 25.31 -17.01
N GLU A 113 -22.60 25.04 -17.74
CA GLU A 113 -22.50 23.87 -18.63
C GLU A 113 -22.57 22.57 -17.84
N PHE A 114 -21.87 22.50 -16.72
CA PHE A 114 -21.87 21.34 -15.84
C PHE A 114 -23.28 21.03 -15.30
N LEU A 115 -23.99 22.04 -14.79
CA LEU A 115 -25.37 21.85 -14.31
C LEU A 115 -26.34 21.47 -15.44
N ALA A 116 -26.15 22.04 -16.64
CA ALA A 116 -26.95 21.70 -17.80
C ALA A 116 -26.73 20.24 -18.23
N GLU A 117 -25.48 19.75 -18.26
CA GLU A 117 -25.16 18.35 -18.54
C GLU A 117 -25.70 17.43 -17.45
N ALA A 118 -25.45 17.74 -16.17
CA ALA A 118 -25.94 16.96 -15.04
C ALA A 118 -27.47 16.80 -15.04
N SER A 119 -28.21 17.86 -15.41
CA SER A 119 -29.67 17.83 -15.51
C SER A 119 -30.24 16.96 -16.63
N GLN A 120 -29.45 16.72 -17.69
CA GLN A 120 -29.83 15.88 -18.82
C GLN A 120 -29.59 14.39 -18.55
N THR A 121 -28.76 14.06 -17.55
CA THR A 121 -28.49 12.68 -17.17
C THR A 121 -29.57 12.12 -16.25
N SER A 122 -29.83 10.81 -16.34
CA SER A 122 -30.72 10.11 -15.41
C SER A 122 -30.02 9.69 -14.10
N HIS A 123 -28.80 10.19 -13.85
CA HIS A 123 -28.00 9.83 -12.67
C HIS A 123 -28.44 10.55 -11.39
N PHE A 124 -29.05 11.72 -11.53
CA PHE A 124 -29.50 12.54 -10.41
C PHE A 124 -31.02 12.74 -10.47
N ASP A 125 -31.70 12.48 -9.36
CA ASP A 125 -33.07 12.96 -9.19
C ASP A 125 -33.10 14.49 -8.98
N LEU A 126 -34.31 15.07 -9.01
CA LEU A 126 -34.48 16.52 -8.87
C LEU A 126 -33.89 17.06 -7.56
N ALA A 127 -33.95 16.30 -6.47
CA ALA A 127 -33.43 16.72 -5.18
C ALA A 127 -31.89 16.80 -5.18
N HIS A 128 -31.21 15.80 -5.76
CA HIS A 128 -29.75 15.83 -5.92
C HIS A 128 -29.32 16.95 -6.89
N GLN A 129 -30.05 17.20 -7.97
CA GLN A 129 -29.75 18.30 -8.89
C GLN A 129 -29.86 19.67 -8.20
N GLU A 130 -30.87 19.86 -7.37
CA GLU A 130 -31.05 21.10 -6.59
C GLU A 130 -29.94 21.29 -5.55
N LYS A 131 -29.58 20.22 -4.81
CA LYS A 131 -28.45 20.24 -3.87
C LYS A 131 -27.13 20.58 -4.57
N LEU A 132 -26.86 19.97 -5.72
CA LEU A 132 -25.66 20.26 -6.51
C LEU A 132 -25.62 21.71 -6.96
N ARG A 133 -26.74 22.24 -7.48
CA ARG A 133 -26.86 23.64 -7.88
C ARG A 133 -26.59 24.58 -6.71
N HIS A 134 -27.27 24.38 -5.59
CA HIS A 134 -27.10 25.20 -4.39
C HIS A 134 -25.65 25.21 -3.89
N PHE A 135 -24.99 24.05 -3.90
CA PHE A 135 -23.57 23.95 -3.55
C PHE A 135 -22.68 24.76 -4.49
N LEU A 136 -22.86 24.63 -5.81
CA LEU A 136 -22.04 25.33 -6.80
C LEU A 136 -22.27 26.84 -6.77
N ASP A 137 -23.52 27.28 -6.60
CA ASP A 137 -23.87 28.70 -6.44
C ASP A 137 -23.21 29.28 -5.18
N SER A 138 -23.17 28.51 -4.07
CA SER A 138 -22.47 28.90 -2.84
C SER A 138 -20.97 29.06 -3.07
N CYS A 139 -20.34 28.13 -3.81
CA CYS A 139 -18.93 28.27 -4.19
C CYS A 139 -18.68 29.50 -5.06
N ASP A 140 -19.52 29.74 -6.07
CA ASP A 140 -19.32 30.83 -7.02
C ASP A 140 -19.55 32.21 -6.37
N ALA A 141 -20.47 32.32 -5.40
CA ALA A 141 -20.63 33.52 -4.59
C ALA A 141 -19.36 33.87 -3.79
N ILE A 142 -18.70 32.87 -3.20
CA ILE A 142 -17.43 33.09 -2.47
C ILE A 142 -16.30 33.44 -3.44
N LYS A 143 -16.24 32.77 -4.59
CA LYS A 143 -15.17 32.95 -5.59
C LYS A 143 -15.22 34.31 -6.29
N PHE A 144 -16.42 34.78 -6.64
CA PHE A 144 -16.59 35.91 -7.55
C PHE A 144 -17.31 37.11 -6.93
N ALA A 145 -18.25 36.88 -6.00
CA ALA A 145 -19.11 37.96 -5.51
C ALA A 145 -18.52 38.75 -4.32
N ARG A 146 -17.26 38.48 -3.93
CA ARG A 146 -16.55 39.14 -2.80
C ARG A 146 -17.38 39.17 -1.51
N VAL A 147 -18.19 38.14 -1.30
CA VAL A 147 -18.97 37.98 -0.07
C VAL A 147 -18.00 37.84 1.08
N ALA A 148 -18.30 38.50 2.21
CA ALA A 148 -17.57 38.29 3.45
C ALA A 148 -17.87 36.86 3.94
N ALA A 149 -17.05 35.91 3.51
CA ALA A 149 -17.13 34.52 3.92
C ALA A 149 -16.08 34.26 5.02
N GLY A 150 -16.50 33.55 6.05
CA GLY A 150 -15.67 33.10 7.15
C GLY A 150 -15.69 31.57 7.27
N GLN A 151 -15.39 31.10 8.48
CA GLN A 151 -15.29 29.67 8.76
C GLN A 151 -16.64 28.96 8.62
N ALA A 152 -17.74 29.60 9.00
CA ALA A 152 -19.09 29.01 8.93
C ALA A 152 -19.49 28.67 7.49
N GLU A 153 -19.14 29.50 6.52
CA GLU A 153 -19.39 29.24 5.10
C GLU A 153 -18.57 28.05 4.60
N SER A 154 -17.30 27.93 5.03
CA SER A 154 -16.46 26.77 4.73
C SER A 154 -17.02 25.48 5.34
N GLU A 155 -17.48 25.53 6.60
CA GLU A 155 -18.15 24.39 7.25
C GLU A 155 -19.42 23.99 6.49
N ASN A 156 -20.25 24.96 6.09
CA ASN A 156 -21.45 24.69 5.30
C ASN A 156 -21.14 24.08 3.92
N LEU A 157 -20.10 24.55 3.24
CA LEU A 157 -19.64 23.94 1.98
C LEU A 157 -19.16 22.50 2.17
N PHE A 158 -18.42 22.24 3.25
CA PHE A 158 -17.96 20.89 3.59
C PHE A 158 -19.13 19.94 3.83
N GLU A 159 -20.12 20.36 4.62
CA GLU A 159 -21.29 19.54 4.95
C GLU A 159 -22.13 19.25 3.70
N GLN A 160 -22.36 20.26 2.85
CA GLN A 160 -23.08 20.07 1.58
C GLN A 160 -22.37 19.08 0.64
N ALA A 161 -21.06 19.23 0.46
CA ALA A 161 -20.27 18.33 -0.40
C ALA A 161 -20.22 16.90 0.16
N SER A 162 -20.04 16.77 1.47
CA SER A 162 -20.00 15.46 2.15
C SER A 162 -21.34 14.75 2.06
N ALA A 163 -22.44 15.43 2.36
CA ALA A 163 -23.79 14.88 2.23
C ALA A 163 -24.07 14.41 0.80
N PHE A 164 -23.71 15.22 -0.21
CA PHE A 164 -23.90 14.83 -1.60
C PHE A 164 -23.14 13.55 -1.97
N VAL A 165 -21.85 13.44 -1.60
CA VAL A 165 -21.03 12.25 -1.86
C VAL A 165 -21.63 11.01 -1.18
N GLU A 166 -22.22 11.17 0.01
CA GLU A 166 -22.81 10.07 0.77
C GLU A 166 -24.16 9.59 0.23
N GLU A 167 -25.05 10.52 -0.14
CA GLU A 167 -26.41 10.22 -0.58
C GLU A 167 -26.44 9.62 -2.00
N VAL A 168 -25.58 10.13 -2.88
CA VAL A 168 -25.52 9.71 -4.28
C VAL A 168 -24.91 8.31 -4.40
N LYS A 169 -25.53 7.48 -5.23
CA LYS A 169 -25.19 6.06 -5.47
C LYS A 169 -24.43 5.84 -6.77
#